data_AF-A0A8B9VAL0-F1
#
_entry.id   AF-A0A8B9VAL0-F1
#
_cell.length_a   1.000
_cell.length_b   1.000
_cell.length_c   1.000
_cell.angle_alpha   90.00
_cell.angle_beta   90.00
_cell.angle_gamma   90.00
#
_symmetry.space_group_name_H-M   'P 1'
#
loop_
_entity.id
_entity.type
_entity.pdbx_description
1 polymer ?
#
loop_
_entity_poly.entity_id
_entity_poly.type
_entity_poly.pdbx_seq_one_letter_code
_entity_poly.pdbx_strand_id
1 'polypeptide(L)'
;MNRGILFLPFLGFLPLVIPTCPLRCKCATNIIDCTSKGLTVTKLPVAFRPSAEIINLAYNSLTSIPNGLFDNLKNLQIVYLQGNPWECNCDILYLRSWLQWQQNRTFYRDVRCASPAHLQDRIIAYLTEDELISTCQHWYCTLALLSQPGQRWRVNWILD
;
A
#
# COMPACT_ATOMS: atom_id res chain seq x y z
N MET A 1 3.27 52.21 -32.19
CA MET A 1 3.95 52.13 -30.88
C MET A 1 3.51 50.84 -30.17
N ASN A 2 4.26 49.76 -30.40
CA ASN A 2 4.03 48.45 -29.77
C ASN A 2 4.42 48.51 -28.30
N ARG A 3 3.49 48.20 -27.39
CA ARG A 3 3.81 47.93 -25.98
C ARG A 3 4.12 46.44 -25.83
N GLY A 4 5.41 46.12 -25.73
CA GLY A 4 5.87 44.76 -25.45
C GLY A 4 5.46 44.35 -24.04
N ILE A 5 4.61 43.35 -23.93
CA ILE A 5 4.32 42.66 -22.67
C ILE A 5 5.40 41.60 -22.51
N LEU A 6 6.30 41.81 -21.54
CA LEU A 6 7.25 40.77 -21.10
C LEU A 6 6.45 39.74 -20.29
N PHE A 7 6.00 38.68 -20.95
CA PHE A 7 5.53 37.47 -20.27
C PHE A 7 6.75 36.74 -19.70
N LEU A 8 7.09 37.00 -18.44
CA LEU A 8 7.92 36.09 -17.67
C LEU A 8 7.15 34.77 -17.54
N PRO A 9 7.72 33.62 -17.92
CA PRO A 9 7.07 32.36 -17.64
C PRO A 9 7.12 32.20 -16.12
N PHE A 10 5.98 32.37 -15.45
CA PHE A 10 5.76 31.76 -14.15
C PHE A 10 5.80 30.24 -14.39
N LEU A 11 7.00 29.69 -14.50
CA LEU A 11 7.28 28.35 -13.99
C LEU A 11 6.88 28.44 -12.52
N GLY A 12 5.61 28.15 -12.25
CA GLY A 12 5.14 27.96 -10.90
C GLY A 12 6.08 26.96 -10.29
N PHE A 13 6.95 27.43 -9.41
CA PHE A 13 7.63 26.57 -8.46
C PHE A 13 6.48 25.91 -7.71
N LEU A 14 6.10 24.70 -8.12
CA LEU A 14 5.37 23.77 -7.27
C LEU A 14 6.13 23.84 -5.94
N PRO A 15 5.53 24.37 -4.86
CA PRO A 15 6.24 24.49 -3.61
C PRO A 15 6.80 23.10 -3.35
N LEU A 16 8.11 22.99 -3.12
CA LEU A 16 8.68 21.75 -2.63
C LEU A 16 7.99 21.51 -1.28
N VAL A 17 6.87 20.78 -1.31
CA VAL A 17 6.17 20.35 -0.12
C VAL A 17 7.08 19.29 0.47
N ILE A 18 8.01 19.74 1.32
CA ILE A 18 8.79 18.84 2.15
C ILE A 18 7.75 18.07 2.96
N PRO A 19 7.68 16.73 2.85
CA PRO A 19 6.65 15.98 3.54
C PRO A 19 6.76 16.30 5.03
N THR A 20 5.78 16.98 5.62
CA THR A 20 5.80 17.22 7.07
C THR A 20 5.52 15.91 7.79
N CYS A 21 5.82 15.84 9.09
CA CYS A 21 5.46 14.66 9.87
C CYS A 21 3.95 14.38 9.73
N PRO A 22 3.54 13.15 9.36
CA PRO A 22 2.12 12.85 9.21
C PRO A 22 1.37 13.09 10.52
N LEU A 23 0.15 13.62 10.44
CA LEU A 23 -0.62 14.11 11.60
C LEU A 23 -0.75 13.11 12.76
N ARG A 24 -0.81 11.80 12.47
CA ARG A 24 -1.00 10.74 13.48
C ARG A 24 0.31 10.14 13.98
N CYS A 25 1.43 10.50 13.39
CA CYS A 25 2.72 9.91 13.65
C CYS A 25 3.58 10.82 14.54
N LYS A 26 4.57 10.23 15.18
CA LYS A 26 5.63 10.92 15.91
C LYS A 26 6.90 10.80 15.06
N CYS A 27 7.52 11.93 14.73
CA CYS A 27 8.72 11.92 13.90
C CYS A 27 9.92 12.43 14.69
N ALA A 28 11.03 11.71 14.56
CA ALA A 28 12.36 12.18 14.91
C ALA A 28 13.13 12.55 13.62
N THR A 29 14.44 12.70 13.71
CA THR A 29 15.31 13.09 12.58
C THR A 29 15.19 12.10 11.41
N ASN A 30 15.33 10.80 11.69
CA ASN A 30 15.35 9.70 10.72
C ASN A 30 14.24 8.65 10.97
N ILE A 31 13.45 8.80 12.02
CA ILE A 31 12.39 7.85 12.41
C ILE A 31 11.02 8.49 12.19
N ILE A 32 10.10 7.74 11.56
CA ILE A 32 8.68 8.07 11.48
C ILE A 32 7.91 6.95 12.20
N ASP A 33 7.45 7.21 13.42
CA ASP A 33 6.73 6.26 14.25
C ASP A 33 5.21 6.50 14.18
N CYS A 34 4.50 5.58 13.54
CA CYS A 34 3.06 5.55 13.39
C CYS A 34 2.43 4.31 14.05
N THR A 35 3.10 3.70 15.03
CA THR A 35 2.64 2.46 15.67
C THR A 35 1.33 2.65 16.41
N SER A 36 0.40 1.70 16.25
CA SER A 36 -0.87 1.66 17.00
C SER A 36 -1.67 2.97 16.93
N LYS A 37 -1.82 3.51 15.71
CA LYS A 37 -2.58 4.76 15.46
C LYS A 37 -3.92 4.52 14.77
N GLY A 38 -4.30 3.26 14.54
CA GLY A 38 -5.52 2.91 13.81
C GLY A 38 -5.50 3.45 12.38
N LEU A 39 -4.32 3.43 11.75
CA LEU A 39 -4.17 3.84 10.36
C LEU A 39 -4.85 2.83 9.44
N THR A 40 -5.55 3.38 8.45
CA THR A 40 -6.10 2.69 7.30
C THR A 40 -5.37 3.18 6.06
N VAL A 41 -5.50 2.48 4.92
CA VAL A 41 -4.85 2.87 3.65
C VAL A 41 -5.15 4.33 3.28
N THR A 42 -6.40 4.77 3.50
CA THR A 42 -6.86 6.15 3.25
C THR A 42 -6.25 7.22 4.14
N LYS A 43 -5.66 6.85 5.28
CA LYS A 43 -5.04 7.77 6.25
C LYS A 43 -3.52 7.84 6.11
N LEU A 44 -2.93 7.05 5.22
CA LEU A 44 -1.50 7.13 4.93
C LEU A 44 -1.19 8.43 4.18
N PRO A 45 -0.01 9.05 4.43
CA PRO A 45 0.42 10.19 3.64
C PRO A 45 0.71 9.75 2.20
N VAL A 46 0.63 10.68 1.25
CA VAL A 46 1.01 10.42 -0.15
C VAL A 46 2.51 10.15 -0.29
N ALA A 47 3.33 10.71 0.61
CA ALA A 47 4.77 10.49 0.66
C ALA A 47 5.31 10.66 2.07
N PHE A 48 6.39 9.93 2.39
CA PHE A 48 7.21 10.15 3.57
C PHE A 48 8.42 11.05 3.26
N ARG A 49 9.04 11.61 4.31
CA ARG A 49 10.27 12.40 4.14
C ARG A 49 11.40 11.54 3.58
N PRO A 50 12.16 12.01 2.58
CA PRO A 50 13.28 11.25 2.00
C PRO A 50 14.39 10.87 2.98
N SER A 51 14.52 11.61 4.10
CA SER A 51 15.49 11.35 5.16
C SER A 51 15.09 10.22 6.12
N ALA A 52 13.91 9.60 5.93
CA ALA A 52 13.47 8.51 6.79
C ALA A 52 14.34 7.26 6.57
N GLU A 53 14.91 6.75 7.65
CA GLU A 53 15.63 5.48 7.70
C GLU A 53 14.76 4.38 8.29
N ILE A 54 13.88 4.75 9.23
CA ILE A 54 12.98 3.81 9.91
C ILE A 54 11.56 4.35 9.82
N ILE A 55 10.64 3.50 9.34
CA ILE A 55 9.20 3.77 9.35
C ILE A 55 8.52 2.68 10.16
N ASN A 56 7.77 3.05 11.19
CA ASN A 56 7.00 2.09 11.97
C ASN A 56 5.50 2.22 11.69
N LEU A 57 4.94 1.25 10.97
CA LEU A 57 3.52 1.14 10.64
C LEU A 57 2.86 -0.04 11.36
N ALA A 58 3.53 -0.66 12.33
CA ALA A 58 3.05 -1.86 12.99
C ALA A 58 1.76 -1.62 13.80
N TYR A 59 0.99 -2.69 13.97
CA TYR A 59 -0.21 -2.73 14.80
C TYR A 59 -1.26 -1.67 14.40
N ASN A 60 -1.50 -1.51 13.10
CA ASN A 60 -2.54 -0.66 12.54
C ASN A 60 -3.62 -1.51 11.86
N SER A 61 -4.47 -0.88 11.04
CA SER A 61 -5.54 -1.52 10.28
C SER A 61 -5.28 -1.39 8.78
N LEU A 62 -4.01 -1.53 8.37
CA LEU A 62 -3.62 -1.49 6.97
C LEU A 62 -3.94 -2.84 6.31
N THR A 63 -4.65 -2.79 5.20
CA THR A 63 -4.95 -3.96 4.37
C THR A 63 -3.98 -4.10 3.21
N SER A 64 -3.41 -2.99 2.75
CA SER A 64 -2.38 -2.90 1.69
C SER A 64 -1.48 -1.68 1.91
N ILE A 65 -0.47 -1.50 1.05
CA ILE A 65 0.34 -0.27 0.99
C ILE A 65 0.14 0.37 -0.39
N PRO A 66 -0.16 1.69 -0.46
CA PRO A 66 -0.26 2.41 -1.72
C PRO A 66 0.99 2.27 -2.58
N ASN A 67 0.79 2.08 -3.89
CA ASN A 67 1.87 1.97 -4.85
C ASN A 67 2.81 3.17 -4.77
N GLY A 68 4.11 2.89 -4.71
CA GLY A 68 5.15 3.90 -4.75
C GLY A 68 5.45 4.59 -3.41
N LEU A 69 4.76 4.24 -2.32
CA LEU A 69 4.91 4.93 -1.04
C LEU A 69 6.35 4.91 -0.49
N PHE A 70 7.14 3.88 -0.82
CA PHE A 70 8.51 3.70 -0.37
C PHE A 70 9.59 3.95 -1.44
N ASP A 71 9.21 4.16 -2.71
CA ASP A 71 10.14 4.08 -3.85
C ASP A 71 11.21 5.18 -3.83
N ASN A 72 10.87 6.35 -3.29
CA ASN A 72 11.76 7.52 -3.26
C ASN A 72 12.58 7.63 -1.95
N LEU A 73 12.50 6.64 -1.06
CA LEU A 73 13.15 6.67 0.25
C LEU A 73 14.51 5.97 0.21
N LYS A 74 15.50 6.65 -0.38
CA LYS A 74 16.85 6.08 -0.62
C LYS A 74 17.61 5.66 0.64
N ASN A 75 17.30 6.29 1.78
CA ASN A 75 17.94 5.99 3.06
C ASN A 75 17.14 4.98 3.89
N LEU A 76 16.00 4.49 3.39
CA LEU A 76 15.13 3.60 4.13
C LEU A 76 15.82 2.26 4.39
N GLN A 77 15.92 1.89 5.66
CA GLN A 77 16.56 0.65 6.11
C GLN A 77 15.51 -0.37 6.58
N ILE A 78 14.51 0.08 7.33
CA ILE A 78 13.56 -0.80 8.01
C ILE A 78 12.15 -0.22 7.95
N VAL A 79 11.17 -1.07 7.63
CA VAL A 79 9.74 -0.78 7.82
C VAL A 79 9.13 -1.83 8.73
N TYR A 80 8.56 -1.43 9.86
CA TYR A 80 7.80 -2.35 10.71
C TYR A 80 6.36 -2.43 10.22
N LEU A 81 5.90 -3.64 9.91
CA LEU A 81 4.62 -3.91 9.23
C LEU A 81 3.75 -4.96 9.96
N GLN A 82 4.27 -5.59 11.01
CA GLN A 82 3.60 -6.64 11.76
C GLN A 82 2.30 -6.15 12.42
N GLY A 83 1.36 -7.06 12.64
CA GLY A 83 0.11 -6.77 13.35
C GLY A 83 -0.89 -5.93 12.54
N ASN A 84 -0.78 -5.92 11.21
CA ASN A 84 -1.79 -5.35 10.32
C ASN A 84 -2.60 -6.48 9.65
N PRO A 85 -3.90 -6.28 9.39
CA PRO A 85 -4.76 -7.27 8.74
C PRO A 85 -4.57 -7.26 7.22
N TRP A 86 -3.41 -7.70 6.73
CA TRP A 86 -3.07 -7.68 5.31
C TRP A 86 -4.05 -8.49 4.46
N GLU A 87 -4.64 -7.86 3.46
CA GLU A 87 -5.53 -8.51 2.50
C GLU A 87 -4.74 -8.86 1.25
N CYS A 88 -4.45 -10.14 1.05
CA CYS A 88 -3.63 -10.63 -0.04
C CYS A 88 -4.43 -10.79 -1.34
N ASN A 89 -4.93 -9.66 -1.84
CA ASN A 89 -5.57 -9.52 -3.14
C ASN A 89 -4.67 -8.73 -4.12
N CYS A 90 -5.21 -8.16 -5.20
CA CYS A 90 -4.42 -7.36 -6.15
C CYS A 90 -3.71 -6.16 -5.53
N ASP A 91 -4.31 -5.55 -4.50
CA ASP A 91 -3.77 -4.34 -3.89
C ASP A 91 -2.50 -4.65 -3.06
N ILE A 92 -2.23 -5.93 -2.77
CA ILE A 92 -1.01 -6.34 -2.04
C ILE A 92 0.23 -6.39 -2.93
N LEU A 93 0.07 -6.33 -4.26
CA LEU A 93 1.16 -6.58 -5.22
C LEU A 93 2.37 -5.69 -4.97
N TYR A 94 2.15 -4.40 -4.73
CA TYR A 94 3.22 -3.47 -4.42
C TYR A 94 4.00 -3.88 -3.16
N LEU A 95 3.29 -4.16 -2.07
CA LEU A 95 3.91 -4.55 -0.82
C LEU A 95 4.70 -5.86 -0.99
N ARG A 96 4.12 -6.86 -1.64
CA ARG A 96 4.83 -8.11 -1.94
C ARG A 96 6.12 -7.87 -2.71
N SER A 97 6.06 -7.12 -3.81
CA SER A 97 7.23 -6.83 -4.62
C SER A 97 8.28 -6.09 -3.79
N TRP A 98 7.90 -5.06 -3.05
CA TRP A 98 8.81 -4.31 -2.18
C TRP A 98 9.49 -5.22 -1.14
N LEU A 99 8.76 -6.14 -0.51
CA LEU A 99 9.29 -7.11 0.46
C LEU A 99 10.30 -8.08 -0.17
N GLN A 100 10.05 -8.51 -1.42
CA GLN A 100 10.95 -9.40 -2.14
C GLN A 100 12.31 -8.75 -2.43
N TRP A 101 12.36 -7.43 -2.61
CA TRP A 101 13.60 -6.69 -2.86
C TRP A 101 14.43 -6.39 -1.61
N GLN A 102 13.92 -6.69 -0.41
CA GLN A 102 14.66 -6.45 0.83
C GLN A 102 15.81 -7.44 1.00
N GLN A 103 17.00 -6.94 1.35
CA GLN A 103 18.19 -7.76 1.57
C GLN A 103 18.00 -8.74 2.75
N ASN A 104 17.35 -8.28 3.83
CA ASN A 104 17.11 -9.09 5.01
C ASN A 104 15.66 -9.59 5.09
N ARG A 105 15.31 -10.56 4.24
CA ARG A 105 13.94 -11.11 4.18
C ARG A 105 13.48 -11.78 5.48
N THR A 106 14.40 -12.20 6.37
CA THR A 106 14.02 -12.87 7.63
C THR A 106 13.29 -11.93 8.58
N PHE A 107 13.58 -10.62 8.52
CA PHE A 107 12.91 -9.59 9.29
C PHE A 107 11.41 -9.48 8.99
N TYR A 108 10.99 -9.88 7.78
CA TYR A 108 9.62 -9.73 7.31
C TYR A 108 8.80 -11.02 7.34
N ARG A 109 9.26 -12.08 8.02
CA ARG A 109 8.57 -13.38 8.10
C ARG A 109 7.21 -13.32 8.82
N ASP A 110 7.01 -12.31 9.66
CA ASP A 110 5.76 -12.11 10.39
C ASP A 110 4.77 -11.19 9.65
N VAL A 111 5.13 -10.76 8.44
CA VAL A 111 4.23 -10.03 7.55
C VAL A 111 3.46 -11.06 6.72
N ARG A 112 2.29 -11.45 7.25
CA ARG A 112 1.44 -12.53 6.73
C ARG A 112 0.06 -12.03 6.34
N CYS A 113 -0.56 -12.72 5.40
CA CYS A 113 -1.95 -12.48 5.01
C CYS A 113 -2.91 -12.78 6.17
N ALA A 114 -3.83 -11.86 6.44
CA ALA A 114 -4.99 -12.12 7.29
C ALA A 114 -6.17 -12.64 6.45
N SER A 115 -6.26 -12.24 5.19
CA SER A 115 -7.28 -12.67 4.24
C SER A 115 -6.71 -12.72 2.82
N PRO A 116 -7.40 -13.34 1.85
CA PRO A 116 -8.58 -14.22 2.00
C PRO A 116 -8.22 -15.52 2.74
N ALA A 117 -9.25 -16.29 3.14
CA ALA A 117 -9.07 -17.50 3.96
C ALA A 117 -8.08 -18.53 3.37
N HIS A 118 -8.07 -18.73 2.06
CA HIS A 118 -7.15 -19.67 1.39
C HIS A 118 -5.68 -19.20 1.35
N LEU A 119 -5.43 -17.92 1.62
CA LEU A 119 -4.07 -17.36 1.77
C LEU A 119 -3.75 -16.99 3.21
N GLN A 120 -4.63 -17.26 4.17
CA GLN A 120 -4.38 -16.90 5.56
C GLN A 120 -3.05 -17.48 6.07
N ASP A 121 -2.33 -16.68 6.85
CA ASP A 121 -1.00 -16.98 7.41
C ASP A 121 0.13 -17.19 6.39
N ARG A 122 -0.13 -17.07 5.09
CA ARG A 122 0.91 -17.09 4.06
C ARG A 122 1.79 -15.84 4.18
N ILE A 123 3.09 -16.04 4.07
CA ILE A 123 4.08 -14.95 4.09
C ILE A 123 3.99 -14.19 2.78
N ILE A 124 3.71 -12.88 2.86
CA ILE A 124 3.41 -12.06 1.67
C ILE A 124 4.56 -12.12 0.66
N ALA A 125 5.81 -12.02 1.13
CA ALA A 125 7.00 -12.03 0.29
C ALA A 125 7.18 -13.31 -0.56
N TYR A 126 6.50 -14.41 -0.21
CA TYR A 126 6.62 -15.71 -0.88
C TYR A 126 5.38 -16.11 -1.68
N LEU A 127 4.39 -15.22 -1.82
CA LEU A 127 3.24 -15.46 -2.69
C LEU A 127 3.65 -15.40 -4.16
N THR A 128 3.18 -16.36 -4.95
CA THR A 128 3.36 -16.36 -6.40
C THR A 128 2.36 -15.40 -7.07
N GLU A 129 2.61 -15.06 -8.34
CA GLU A 129 1.64 -14.29 -9.13
C GLU A 129 0.32 -15.04 -9.28
N ASP A 130 0.38 -16.34 -9.58
CA ASP A 130 -0.83 -17.15 -9.81
C ASP A 130 -1.74 -17.19 -8.57
N GLU A 131 -1.15 -17.28 -7.38
CA GLU A 131 -1.89 -17.23 -6.12
C GLU A 131 -2.65 -15.91 -5.96
N LEU A 132 -2.03 -14.77 -6.31
CA LEU A 132 -2.65 -13.46 -6.22
C LEU A 132 -3.63 -13.19 -7.37
N ILE A 133 -3.30 -13.56 -8.61
CA ILE A 133 -4.16 -13.36 -9.78
C ILE A 133 -5.48 -14.13 -9.62
N SER A 134 -5.46 -15.30 -8.98
CA SER A 134 -6.68 -16.05 -8.65
C SER A 134 -7.67 -15.24 -7.80
N THR A 135 -7.16 -14.40 -6.88
CA THR A 135 -7.97 -13.49 -6.07
C THR A 135 -8.43 -12.26 -6.87
N CYS A 136 -7.62 -11.81 -7.82
CA CYS A 136 -7.91 -10.67 -8.70
C CYS A 136 -9.06 -10.93 -9.67
N GLN A 137 -9.16 -12.15 -10.16
CA GLN A 137 -10.25 -12.57 -11.03
C GLN A 137 -11.60 -12.51 -10.32
N HIS A 138 -11.63 -12.61 -8.98
CA HIS A 138 -12.88 -12.48 -8.23
C HIS A 138 -13.47 -11.06 -8.31
N TRP A 139 -12.64 -10.01 -8.26
CA TRP A 139 -13.08 -8.61 -8.45
C TRP A 139 -13.73 -8.38 -9.82
N TYR A 140 -13.12 -8.91 -10.90
CA TYR A 140 -13.68 -8.82 -12.25
C TYR A 140 -14.99 -9.63 -12.36
N CYS A 141 -15.08 -10.77 -11.68
CA CYS A 141 -16.31 -11.56 -11.63
C CYS A 141 -17.45 -10.85 -10.88
N THR A 142 -17.18 -10.13 -9.79
CA THR A 142 -18.22 -9.36 -9.08
C THR A 142 -18.78 -8.24 -9.96
N LEU A 143 -17.95 -7.52 -10.70
CA LEU A 143 -18.39 -6.51 -11.68
C LEU A 143 -19.14 -7.14 -12.86
N ALA A 144 -18.70 -8.31 -13.33
CA ALA A 144 -19.38 -9.04 -14.40
C ALA A 144 -20.76 -9.58 -13.95
N LEU A 145 -20.90 -10.02 -12.71
CA LEU A 145 -22.18 -10.48 -12.14
C LEU A 145 -23.16 -9.33 -11.90
N LEU A 146 -22.67 -8.17 -11.45
CA LEU A 146 -23.50 -6.96 -11.25
C LEU A 146 -23.93 -6.29 -12.55
N SER A 147 -23.25 -6.55 -13.66
CA SER A 147 -23.57 -6.01 -14.98
C SER A 147 -24.46 -6.91 -15.83
N GLN A 148 -24.91 -8.07 -15.33
CA GLN A 148 -25.86 -8.94 -16.03
C GLN A 148 -27.31 -8.48 -15.80
N PRO A 149 -28.03 -8.00 -16.83
CA PRO A 149 -29.46 -7.79 -16.73
C PRO A 149 -30.16 -9.15 -16.82
N GLY A 150 -30.70 -9.66 -15.70
CA GLY A 150 -31.79 -10.64 -15.74
C GLY A 150 -31.61 -12.01 -15.07
N GLN A 151 -30.64 -12.25 -14.18
CA GLN A 151 -30.57 -13.54 -13.46
C GLN A 151 -31.27 -13.47 -12.09
N ARG A 152 -32.59 -13.62 -12.16
CA ARG A 152 -33.46 -14.02 -11.05
C ARG A 152 -33.21 -15.51 -10.75
N TRP A 153 -32.52 -15.77 -9.63
CA TRP A 153 -32.32 -17.06 -8.94
C TRP A 153 -31.66 -18.22 -9.74
N ARG A 154 -30.35 -18.43 -9.52
CA ARG A 154 -29.79 -19.79 -9.45
C ARG A 154 -28.46 -19.80 -8.69
N VAL A 155 -28.54 -19.66 -7.36
CA VAL A 155 -27.40 -19.99 -6.49
C VAL A 155 -27.57 -21.47 -6.11
N ASN A 156 -27.01 -22.38 -6.90
CA ASN A 156 -26.73 -23.73 -6.41
C ASN A 156 -25.34 -23.69 -5.81
N TRP A 157 -25.30 -23.60 -4.48
CA TRP A 157 -24.12 -23.97 -3.72
C TRP A 157 -23.89 -25.47 -3.91
N ILE A 158 -22.89 -25.85 -4.70
CA ILE A 158 -22.35 -27.20 -4.62
C ILE A 158 -21.21 -27.11 -3.62
N LEU A 159 -21.58 -27.42 -2.38
CA LEU A 159 -20.69 -27.92 -1.35
C LEU A 159 -20.22 -29.31 -1.78
N ASP A 160 -18.92 -29.55 -1.67
CA ASP A 160 -18.45 -30.66 -0.85
C ASP A 160 -17.78 -30.05 0.39
#